data_AF-A0A8B4IFC8-F1
#
_entry.id   AF-A0A8B4IFC8-F1
#
_cell.length_a   1.000
_cell.length_b   1.000
_cell.length_c   1.000
_cell.angle_alpha   90.00
_cell.angle_beta   90.00
_cell.angle_gamma   90.00
#
_symmetry.space_group_name_H-M   'P 1'
#
loop_
_entity.id
_entity.type
_entity.pdbx_description
1 polymer ?
#
loop_
_entity_poly.entity_id
_entity_poly.type
_entity_poly.pdbx_seq_one_letter_code
_entity_poly.pdbx_strand_id
1 'polypeptide(L)' 'MDELNCVHLGPNGCTVYDERPLICRLFGTTKTLPCPNGRGPVELIHPRVEKQIHDYMASTRQVLV' A
#
# COMPACT_ATOMS: atom_id res chain seq x y z
N MET A 1 4.02 -19.02 2.65
CA MET A 1 3.63 -17.60 2.83
C MET A 1 4.87 -16.82 2.48
N ASP A 2 4.87 -16.10 1.35
CA ASP A 2 6.05 -15.35 0.92
C ASP A 2 6.42 -14.30 1.98
N GLU A 3 7.70 -14.16 2.25
CA GLU A 3 8.22 -13.24 3.25
C GLU A 3 8.00 -11.79 2.76
N LEU A 4 7.15 -11.04 3.46
CA LEU A 4 6.86 -9.65 3.12
C LEU A 4 8.00 -8.74 3.61
N ASN A 5 8.88 -8.33 2.70
CA ASN A 5 10.07 -7.52 2.99
C ASN A 5 9.85 -6.02 2.71
N CYS A 6 8.85 -5.40 3.34
CA CYS A 6 8.58 -3.96 3.17
C CYS A 6 9.13 -3.14 4.35
N VAL A 7 9.85 -2.05 4.07
CA VAL A 7 10.40 -1.14 5.10
C VAL A 7 9.34 -0.47 5.97
N HIS A 8 8.10 -0.40 5.49
CA HIS A 8 6.97 0.13 6.24
C HIS A 8 6.24 -0.92 7.07
N LEU A 9 6.61 -2.20 6.97
CA LEU A 9 5.97 -3.26 7.72
C LEU A 9 6.40 -3.18 9.19
N GLY A 10 5.43 -3.29 10.10
CA GLY A 10 5.75 -3.38 11.52
C GLY A 10 6.47 -4.70 11.86
N PRO A 11 7.06 -4.82 13.06
CA PRO A 11 7.76 -6.03 13.50
C PRO A 11 6.87 -7.29 13.50
N ASN A 12 5.55 -7.11 13.60
CA ASN A 12 4.57 -8.18 13.58
C ASN A 12 3.75 -8.24 12.27
N GLY A 13 4.23 -7.61 11.19
CA GLY A 13 3.52 -7.55 9.91
C GLY A 13 2.69 -6.28 9.72
N CYS A 14 1.62 -6.38 8.92
CA CYS A 14 0.74 -5.26 8.61
C CYS A 14 -0.09 -4.88 9.84
N THR A 15 -0.06 -3.60 10.24
CA THR A 15 -0.77 -3.11 11.43
C THR A 15 -1.70 -1.94 11.09
N VAL A 16 -2.45 -1.45 12.08
CA VAL A 16 -3.09 -0.13 12.00
C VAL A 16 -2.02 0.91 12.31
N TYR A 17 -1.57 1.62 11.27
CA TYR A 17 -0.63 2.72 11.38
C TYR A 17 -1.34 3.99 11.86
N ASP A 18 -0.73 4.76 12.77
CA ASP A 18 -1.21 6.10 13.12
C ASP A 18 -1.18 7.02 11.89
N GLU A 19 -0.07 6.99 11.14
CA GLU A 19 0.07 7.61 9.84
C GLU A 19 0.33 6.55 8.78
N ARG A 20 -0.72 6.16 8.06
CA ARG A 20 -0.63 5.10 7.06
C ARG A 20 0.22 5.54 5.85
N PRO A 21 1.35 4.86 5.55
CA PRO A 21 2.20 5.20 4.41
C PRO A 21 1.40 5.25 3.11
N LEU A 22 1.77 6.15 2.21
CA LEU A 22 1.02 6.36 0.98
C LEU A 22 0.90 5.08 0.14
N ILE A 23 1.96 4.27 0.06
CA ILE A 23 1.94 2.98 -0.66
C ILE A 23 0.95 1.98 -0.04
N CYS A 24 0.78 2.00 1.27
CA CYS A 24 -0.21 1.17 1.96
C CYS A 24 -1.66 1.59 1.63
N ARG A 25 -1.88 2.76 1.01
CA ARG A 25 -3.21 3.15 0.48
C ARG A 25 -3.57 2.43 -0.81
N LEU A 26 -2.60 1.87 -1.54
CA LEU A 26 -2.87 1.04 -2.71
C LEU A 26 -3.06 -0.43 -2.31
N PHE A 27 -2.20 -0.91 -1.40
CA PHE A 27 -2.17 -2.31 -1.00
C PHE A 27 -3.50 -2.79 -0.38
N GLY A 28 -4.07 -3.85 -0.96
CA GLY A 28 -5.37 -4.42 -0.58
C GLY A 28 -6.57 -3.63 -1.07
N THR A 29 -6.38 -2.54 -1.82
CA THR A 29 -7.47 -1.68 -2.32
C THR A 29 -7.51 -1.56 -3.83
N THR A 30 -6.52 -2.14 -4.53
CA THR A 30 -6.45 -2.23 -5.99
C THR A 30 -6.36 -3.68 -6.43
N LYS A 31 -6.63 -3.94 -7.72
CA LYS A 31 -6.48 -5.28 -8.31
C LYS A 31 -5.03 -5.68 -8.53
N THR A 32 -4.15 -4.71 -8.70
CA THR A 32 -2.72 -4.86 -9.00
C THR A 32 -1.88 -5.14 -7.76
N LEU A 33 -2.33 -4.67 -6.59
CA LEU A 33 -1.68 -4.84 -5.30
C LEU A 33 -2.65 -5.51 -4.31
N PRO A 34 -3.03 -6.79 -4.51
CA PRO A 34 -3.95 -7.49 -3.63
C PRO A 34 -3.31 -7.76 -2.26
N CYS A 35 -4.14 -7.83 -1.21
CA CYS A 35 -3.67 -8.25 0.10
C CYS A 35 -3.50 -9.79 0.13
N PRO A 36 -2.36 -10.34 0.56
CA PRO A 36 -2.14 -11.79 0.65
C PRO A 36 -3.07 -12.46 1.67
N ASN A 37 -3.58 -11.70 2.63
CA ASN A 37 -4.56 -12.17 3.62
C ASN A 37 -6.01 -11.98 3.17
N GLY A 38 -6.25 -11.60 1.90
CA GLY A 38 -7.59 -11.36 1.36
C GLY A 38 -8.33 -10.18 1.99
N ARG A 39 -7.64 -9.26 2.67
CA ARG A 39 -8.23 -8.09 3.31
C ARG A 39 -8.38 -6.94 2.31
N GLY A 40 -9.51 -6.24 2.34
CA GLY A 40 -9.77 -5.08 1.50
C GLY A 40 -11.19 -4.53 1.72
N PRO A 41 -11.49 -3.32 1.23
CA PRO A 41 -12.84 -2.77 1.22
C PRO A 41 -13.74 -3.54 0.23
N VAL A 42 -15.06 -3.41 0.41
CA VAL A 42 -16.05 -3.96 -0.55
C VAL A 42 -15.92 -3.28 -1.92
N GLU A 43 -15.76 -1.95 -1.90
CA GLU A 43 -15.49 -1.15 -3.09
C GLU A 43 -14.01 -0.80 -3.16
N LEU A 44 -13.36 -1.17 -4.26
CA LEU A 44 -11.97 -0.82 -4.54
C LEU A 44 -11.84 0.67 -4.86
N ILE A 45 -10.64 1.22 -4.67
CA ILE A 45 -10.39 2.61 -5.06
C ILE A 45 -10.52 2.78 -6.57
N HIS A 46 -10.94 3.98 -6.99
CA HIS A 46 -11.05 4.29 -8.41
C HIS A 46 -9.65 4.20 -9.09
N PRO A 47 -9.52 3.59 -10.28
CA PRO A 47 -8.23 3.42 -10.96
C PRO A 47 -7.44 4.73 -11.17
N ARG A 48 -8.15 5.86 -11.29
CA ARG A 48 -7.54 7.19 -11.34
C ARG A 48 -6.72 7.53 -10.09
N VAL A 49 -7.20 7.15 -8.90
CA VAL A 49 -6.51 7.40 -7.63
C VAL A 49 -5.23 6.58 -7.57
N GLU A 50 -5.28 5.31 -7.98
CA GLU A 50 -4.09 4.45 -8.12
C GLU A 50 -3.04 5.10 -9.03
N LYS A 51 -3.45 5.56 -10.22
CA LYS A 51 -2.56 6.27 -11.14
C LYS A 51 -1.96 7.54 -10.51
N GLN A 52 -2.77 8.36 -9.84
CA GLN A 52 -2.30 9.59 -9.20
C GLN A 52 -1.24 9.32 -8.12
N ILE A 53 -1.42 8.26 -7.32
CA ILE A 53 -0.46 7.88 -6.30
C ILE A 53 0.85 7.41 -6.95
N HIS A 54 0.79 6.61 -8.02
CA HIS A 54 1.98 6.22 -8.77
C HIS A 54 2.71 7.42 -9.38
N ASP A 55 1.97 8.34 -10.02
CA ASP A 55 2.54 9.57 -10.60
C ASP A 55 3.22 10.42 -9.51
N TYR A 56 2.61 10.52 -8.33
CA TYR A 56 3.17 11.26 -7.19
C TYR A 56 4.44 10.61 -6.64
N MET A 57 4.44 9.29 -6.47
CA MET A 57 5.63 8.54 -6.04
C MET A 57 6.78 8.66 -7.03
N ALA A 58 6.48 8.64 -8.34
CA ALA A 58 7.49 8.78 -9.39
C ALA A 58 8.07 10.19 -9.48
N SER A 59 7.27 11.22 -9.16
CA SER A 59 7.71 12.62 -9.20
C SER A 59 8.35 13.13 -7.91
N THR A 60 8.21 12.38 -6.81
CA THR A 60 8.71 12.77 -5.49
C THR A 60 9.87 11.87 -5.05
N ARG A 61 11.00 12.46 -4.65
CA ARG A 61 12.11 11.70 -4.07
C ARG A 61 11.66 11.04 -2.76
N GLN A 62 11.59 9.70 -2.75
CA GLN A 62 11.27 8.93 -1.56
C GLN A 62 12.51 8.79 -0.67
N VAL A 63 12.39 9.10 0.62
CA VAL A 63 13.40 8.78 1.63
C VAL A 63 12.91 7.54 2.35
N LEU A 64 13.66 6.45 2.23
CA LEU A 64 13.34 5.20 2.92
C LEU A 64 13.55 5.42 4.43
N VAL A 65 12.61 4.91 5.23
CA VAL A 65 12.67 4.88 6.70
C VAL A 65 13.29 3.60 7.20
#